data_AF-A0A0U3AC35-F1
#
_entry.id   AF-A0A0U3AC35-F1
#
_cell.length_a   1.000
_cell.length_b   1.000
_cell.length_c   1.000
_cell.angle_alpha   90.00
_cell.angle_beta   90.00
_cell.angle_gamma   90.00
#
_symmetry.space_group_name_H-M   'P 1'
#
loop_
_entity.id
_entity.type
_entity.pdbx_description
1 polymer ?
#
loop_
_entity_poly.entity_id
_entity_poly.type
_entity_poly.pdbx_seq_one_letter_code
_entity_poly.pdbx_strand_id
1 'polypeptide(L)'
;QGTQTPARVELDRTSGHVIVWAQEWEDGNFVREWDDTPEGFGRIAAATARQTIMQRLRDAEDEQVLGEFRGREGDIISGVIQQSSDPRMVHVDLGTVEAVLPPAEQVPGESYVHGARIRCFVIGVRKGMKGPSITLSRSHPNLVRKLFALEVPEVADGTVEIRALAREAGHRSKVAVHATVAGVNAKGACIGPMGQRVRAVMAELHGE
;
A
#
# COMPACT_ATOMS: atom_id res chain seq x y z
N GLN A 1 -35.59 -8.97 29.54
CA GLN A 1 -35.68 -7.80 30.44
C GLN A 1 -34.42 -7.81 31.27
N GLY A 2 -33.38 -7.08 30.87
CA GLY A 2 -32.10 -7.04 31.58
C GLY A 2 -31.90 -5.64 32.11
N THR A 3 -32.18 -5.43 33.39
CA THR A 3 -31.82 -4.21 34.11
C THR A 3 -30.30 -4.10 34.01
N GLN A 4 -29.80 -3.14 33.23
CA GLN A 4 -28.38 -2.82 33.22
C GLN A 4 -28.08 -2.16 34.56
N THR A 5 -27.70 -2.96 35.55
CA THR A 5 -27.10 -2.43 36.78
C THR A 5 -25.84 -1.67 36.36
N PRO A 6 -25.69 -0.38 36.69
CA PRO A 6 -24.46 0.34 36.39
C PRO A 6 -23.29 -0.38 37.06
N ALA A 7 -22.25 -0.69 36.29
CA ALA A 7 -21.08 -1.42 36.76
C ALA A 7 -19.83 -0.55 36.60
N ARG A 8 -18.96 -0.57 37.61
CA ARG A 8 -17.64 0.07 37.61
C ARG A 8 -16.58 -1.00 37.53
N VAL A 9 -15.64 -0.88 36.59
CA VAL A 9 -14.51 -1.81 36.46
C VAL A 9 -13.27 -1.19 37.08
N GLU A 10 -12.59 -1.94 37.92
CA GLU A 10 -11.31 -1.56 38.53
C GLU A 10 -10.20 -2.48 38.02
N LEU A 11 -9.14 -1.90 37.48
CA LEU A 11 -7.98 -2.62 36.94
C LEU A 11 -6.73 -2.19 37.71
N ASP A 12 -6.09 -3.13 38.40
CA ASP A 12 -4.75 -2.94 38.91
C ASP A 12 -3.76 -3.01 37.74
N ARG A 13 -3.06 -1.89 37.49
CA ARG A 13 -2.13 -1.76 36.37
C ARG A 13 -0.82 -2.54 36.57
N THR A 14 -0.49 -2.93 37.79
CA THR A 14 0.72 -3.66 38.12
C THR A 14 0.48 -5.17 38.07
N SER A 15 -0.60 -5.65 38.70
CA SER A 15 -0.93 -7.08 38.72
C SER A 15 -1.79 -7.53 37.53
N GLY A 16 -2.50 -6.61 36.88
CA GLY A 16 -3.48 -6.91 35.84
C GLY A 16 -4.80 -7.47 36.38
N HIS A 17 -4.99 -7.50 37.71
CA HIS A 17 -6.21 -8.00 38.33
C HIS A 17 -7.39 -7.06 38.05
N VAL A 18 -8.53 -7.62 37.67
CA VAL A 18 -9.73 -6.87 37.33
C VAL A 18 -10.86 -7.26 38.26
N ILE A 19 -11.53 -6.26 38.84
CA ILE A 19 -12.73 -6.41 39.65
C ILE A 19 -13.87 -5.65 38.99
N VAL A 20 -15.03 -6.29 38.88
CA VAL A 20 -16.27 -5.69 38.38
C VAL A 20 -17.17 -5.40 39.58
N TRP A 21 -17.34 -4.12 39.90
CA TRP A 21 -18.22 -3.66 40.95
C TRP A 21 -19.61 -3.39 40.39
N ALA A 22 -20.61 -4.14 40.81
CA ALA A 22 -22.01 -3.81 40.54
C ALA A 22 -22.48 -2.72 41.50
N GLN A 23 -23.21 -1.73 41.00
CA GLN A 23 -23.66 -0.58 41.80
C GLN A 23 -25.18 -0.47 41.82
N GLU A 24 -25.73 -0.22 43.01
CA GLU A 24 -27.13 0.09 43.21
C GLU A 24 -27.30 1.60 43.41
N TRP A 25 -28.20 2.19 42.63
CA TRP A 25 -28.52 3.62 42.65
C TRP A 25 -30.03 3.79 42.80
N GLU A 26 -30.46 4.69 43.69
CA GLU A 26 -31.87 5.01 43.94
C GLU A 26 -32.03 6.54 43.91
N ASP A 27 -32.92 7.04 43.06
CA ASP A 27 -33.17 8.48 42.84
C ASP A 27 -31.90 9.34 42.62
N GLY A 28 -30.88 8.76 41.98
CA GLY A 28 -29.60 9.41 41.68
C GLY A 28 -28.58 9.38 42.84
N ASN A 29 -28.92 8.79 43.98
CA ASN A 29 -28.00 8.56 45.09
C ASN A 29 -27.40 7.15 45.01
N PHE A 30 -26.08 7.07 45.18
CA PHE A 30 -25.36 5.81 45.31
C PHE A 30 -25.73 5.12 46.62
N VAL A 31 -26.22 3.89 46.56
CA VAL A 31 -26.68 3.12 47.74
C VAL A 31 -25.59 2.17 48.21
N ARG A 32 -25.09 1.31 47.32
CA ARG A 32 -24.03 0.32 47.64
C ARG A 32 -23.34 -0.19 46.38
N GLU A 33 -22.14 -0.75 46.59
CA GLU A 33 -21.42 -1.55 45.58
C GLU A 33 -21.02 -2.92 46.16
N TRP A 34 -20.98 -3.94 45.29
CA TRP A 34 -20.48 -5.29 45.64
C TRP A 34 -19.69 -5.88 44.48
N ASP A 35 -18.79 -6.81 44.79
CA ASP A 35 -18.01 -7.54 43.78
C ASP A 35 -18.93 -8.53 43.06
N ASP A 36 -19.12 -8.29 41.77
CA ASP A 36 -19.92 -9.12 40.86
C ASP A 36 -19.04 -9.67 39.73
N THR A 37 -17.74 -9.87 40.00
CA THR A 37 -16.78 -10.39 39.03
C THR A 37 -17.15 -11.83 38.65
N PRO A 38 -17.52 -12.10 37.38
CA PRO A 38 -17.92 -13.44 36.97
C PRO A 38 -16.78 -14.46 37.07
N GLU A 39 -17.11 -15.73 37.32
CA GLU A 39 -16.12 -16.80 37.28
C GLU A 39 -15.44 -16.88 35.90
N GLY A 40 -14.10 -16.95 35.89
CA GLY A 40 -13.32 -16.99 34.66
C GLY A 40 -13.20 -15.64 33.93
N PHE A 41 -13.73 -14.54 34.50
CA PHE A 41 -13.66 -13.20 33.91
C PHE A 41 -12.22 -12.78 33.58
N GLY A 42 -11.27 -13.02 34.47
CA GLY A 42 -9.85 -12.69 34.25
C GLY A 42 -9.27 -13.33 32.97
N ARG A 43 -9.66 -14.58 32.65
CA ARG A 43 -9.22 -15.27 31.43
C ARG A 43 -9.82 -14.64 30.17
N ILE A 44 -11.12 -14.34 30.20
CA ILE A 44 -11.83 -13.71 29.08
C ILE A 44 -11.29 -12.30 28.86
N ALA A 45 -11.17 -11.51 29.93
CA ALA A 45 -10.60 -10.17 29.92
C ALA A 45 -9.17 -10.16 29.38
N ALA A 46 -8.31 -11.10 29.80
CA ALA A 46 -6.94 -11.21 29.28
C ALA A 46 -6.90 -11.55 27.78
N ALA A 47 -7.79 -12.41 27.29
CA ALA A 47 -7.89 -12.74 25.86
C ALA A 47 -8.36 -11.52 25.04
N THR A 48 -9.40 -10.82 25.50
CA THR A 48 -9.93 -9.60 24.87
C THR A 48 -8.91 -8.45 24.89
N ALA A 49 -8.20 -8.27 26.01
CA ALA A 49 -7.14 -7.27 26.14
C ALA A 49 -6.01 -7.56 25.15
N ARG A 50 -5.56 -8.82 25.06
CA ARG A 50 -4.54 -9.23 24.08
C ARG A 50 -4.99 -8.96 22.65
N GLN A 51 -6.24 -9.30 22.31
CA GLN A 51 -6.80 -9.03 20.98
C GLN A 51 -6.83 -7.53 20.69
N THR A 52 -7.25 -6.71 21.66
CA THR A 52 -7.32 -5.24 21.50
C THR A 52 -5.94 -4.61 21.36
N ILE A 53 -4.96 -5.07 22.14
CA ILE A 53 -3.57 -4.63 22.03
C ILE A 53 -3.01 -4.99 20.65
N MET A 54 -3.19 -6.24 20.21
CA MET A 54 -2.73 -6.68 18.90
C MET A 54 -3.42 -5.91 17.77
N GLN A 55 -4.71 -5.61 17.90
CA GLN A 55 -5.44 -4.80 16.93
C GLN A 55 -4.87 -3.37 16.87
N ARG A 56 -4.65 -2.72 18.02
CA ARG A 56 -4.07 -1.38 18.07
C ARG A 56 -2.64 -1.32 17.52
N LEU A 57 -1.85 -2.36 17.77
CA LEU A 57 -0.51 -2.46 17.22
C LEU A 57 -0.54 -2.53 15.69
N ARG A 58 -1.39 -3.40 15.13
CA ARG A 58 -1.61 -3.50 13.69
C ARG A 58 -2.12 -2.20 13.09
N ASP A 59 -3.08 -1.55 13.75
CA ASP A 59 -3.62 -0.27 13.27
C ASP A 59 -2.54 0.83 13.20
N ALA A 60 -1.58 0.82 14.14
CA ALA A 60 -0.45 1.73 14.14
C ALA A 60 0.57 1.41 13.04
N GLU A 61 0.89 0.13 12.84
CA GLU A 61 1.75 -0.35 11.73
C GLU A 61 1.14 0.00 10.37
N ASP A 62 -0.16 -0.25 10.20
CA ASP A 62 -0.93 0.07 9.00
C ASP A 62 -0.88 1.56 8.65
N GLU A 63 -1.02 2.44 9.66
CA GLU A 63 -0.96 3.89 9.46
C GLU A 63 0.44 4.34 9.06
N GLN A 64 1.48 3.74 9.65
CA GLN A 64 2.87 4.02 9.28
C GLN A 64 3.16 3.64 7.83
N VAL A 65 2.77 2.44 7.41
CA VAL A 65 2.92 1.97 6.03
C VAL A 65 2.14 2.88 5.08
N LEU A 66 0.88 3.19 5.38
CA LEU A 66 0.06 4.07 4.55
C LEU A 66 0.70 5.45 4.38
N GLY A 67 1.28 6.00 5.45
CA GLY A 67 2.05 7.25 5.42
C GLY A 67 3.25 7.19 4.47
N GLU A 68 4.03 6.10 4.51
CA GLU A 68 5.19 5.91 3.64
C GLU A 68 4.78 5.90 2.15
N PHE A 69 3.72 5.18 1.81
CA PHE A 69 3.34 4.97 0.41
C PHE A 69 2.48 6.09 -0.18
N ARG A 70 1.77 6.87 0.63
CA ARG A 70 1.01 8.05 0.15
C ARG A 70 1.90 9.03 -0.63
N GLY A 71 3.15 9.21 -0.20
CA GLY A 71 4.13 10.05 -0.91
C GLY A 71 4.67 9.45 -2.21
N ARG A 72 4.42 8.14 -2.45
CA ARG A 72 4.85 7.42 -3.66
C ARG A 72 3.73 7.23 -4.68
N GLU A 73 2.53 7.71 -4.41
CA GLU A 73 1.47 7.72 -5.41
C GLU A 73 1.90 8.55 -6.63
N GLY A 74 1.71 8.00 -7.82
CA GLY A 74 2.22 8.61 -9.03
C GLY A 74 3.70 8.36 -9.29
N ASP A 75 4.34 7.44 -8.58
CA ASP A 75 5.72 7.01 -8.82
C ASP A 75 5.85 5.55 -9.24
N ILE A 76 7.05 5.14 -9.65
CA ILE A 76 7.38 3.77 -9.99
C ILE A 76 7.96 3.04 -8.78
N ILE A 77 7.54 1.80 -8.57
CA ILE A 77 8.07 0.94 -7.53
C ILE A 77 8.45 -0.42 -8.10
N SER A 78 9.47 -1.03 -7.51
CA SER A 78 9.90 -2.40 -7.83
C SER A 78 9.47 -3.34 -6.73
N GLY A 79 9.01 -4.53 -7.10
CA GLY A 79 8.66 -5.59 -6.15
C GLY A 79 8.84 -6.98 -6.75
N VAL A 80 8.46 -8.00 -5.98
CA VAL A 80 8.52 -9.41 -6.39
C VAL A 80 7.11 -9.96 -6.50
N ILE A 81 6.80 -10.60 -7.63
CA ILE A 81 5.47 -11.19 -7.85
C ILE A 81 5.27 -12.37 -6.89
N GLN A 82 4.19 -12.33 -6.13
CA GLN A 82 3.80 -13.38 -5.20
C GLN A 82 2.78 -14.33 -5.81
N GLN A 83 2.75 -15.55 -5.30
CA GLN A 83 1.77 -16.54 -5.71
C GLN A 83 0.40 -16.15 -5.13
N SER A 84 -0.59 -15.98 -6.01
CA SER A 84 -1.97 -15.67 -5.62
C SER A 84 -2.86 -16.90 -5.77
N SER A 85 -3.89 -16.99 -4.92
CA SER A 85 -4.96 -17.98 -5.05
C SER A 85 -5.94 -17.64 -6.18
N ASP A 86 -6.12 -16.35 -6.49
CA ASP A 86 -6.84 -15.90 -7.68
C ASP A 86 -5.83 -15.55 -8.77
N PRO A 87 -5.71 -16.35 -9.85
CA PRO A 87 -4.75 -16.10 -10.92
C PRO A 87 -5.01 -14.80 -11.69
N ARG A 88 -6.20 -14.19 -11.55
CA ARG A 88 -6.51 -12.90 -12.17
C ARG A 88 -5.92 -11.73 -11.38
N MET A 89 -5.80 -11.87 -10.07
CA MET A 89 -5.23 -10.83 -9.21
C MET A 89 -3.75 -11.12 -8.99
N VAL A 90 -2.89 -10.24 -9.50
CA VAL A 90 -1.44 -10.36 -9.30
C VAL A 90 -1.08 -9.63 -8.02
N HIS A 91 -0.34 -10.31 -7.16
CA HIS A 91 0.15 -9.76 -5.91
C HIS A 91 1.64 -9.48 -6.04
N VAL A 92 2.09 -8.35 -5.49
CA VAL A 92 3.49 -7.90 -5.57
C VAL A 92 3.96 -7.53 -4.18
N ASP A 93 4.97 -8.23 -3.69
CA ASP A 93 5.64 -7.93 -2.43
C ASP A 93 6.59 -6.75 -2.62
N LEU A 94 6.40 -5.71 -1.80
CA LEU A 94 7.23 -4.51 -1.75
C LEU A 94 8.20 -4.54 -0.56
N GLY A 95 8.25 -5.64 0.19
CA GLY A 95 9.08 -5.87 1.37
C GLY A 95 8.37 -5.55 2.68
N THR A 96 7.73 -4.38 2.79
CA THR A 96 6.97 -3.97 3.99
C THR A 96 5.48 -4.28 3.88
N VAL A 97 4.95 -4.37 2.67
CA VAL A 97 3.53 -4.54 2.40
C VAL A 97 3.34 -5.21 1.04
N GLU A 98 2.21 -5.91 0.92
CA GLU A 98 1.78 -6.53 -0.32
C GLU A 98 0.88 -5.56 -1.11
N ALA A 99 1.25 -5.32 -2.36
CA ALA A 99 0.49 -4.51 -3.29
C ALA A 99 -0.25 -5.39 -4.30
N VAL A 100 -1.28 -4.84 -4.92
CA VAL A 100 -2.13 -5.56 -5.88
C VAL A 100 -2.04 -4.92 -7.26
N LEU A 101 -1.90 -5.76 -8.28
CA LEU A 101 -1.97 -5.41 -9.69
C LEU A 101 -3.25 -6.05 -10.27
N PRO A 102 -4.37 -5.30 -10.29
CA PRO A 102 -5.66 -5.84 -10.73
C PRO A 102 -5.69 -6.08 -12.25
N PRO A 103 -6.58 -6.96 -12.75
CA PRO A 103 -6.67 -7.30 -14.18
C PRO A 103 -6.77 -6.10 -15.13
N ALA A 104 -7.50 -5.05 -14.72
CA ALA A 104 -7.69 -3.85 -15.54
C ALA A 104 -6.40 -3.03 -15.73
N GLU A 105 -5.45 -3.20 -14.82
CA GLU A 105 -4.18 -2.48 -14.80
C GLU A 105 -3.00 -3.35 -15.28
N GLN A 106 -3.28 -4.59 -15.67
CA GLN A 106 -2.33 -5.51 -16.30
C GLN A 106 -2.24 -5.22 -17.80
N VAL A 107 -1.04 -5.41 -18.36
CA VAL A 107 -0.82 -5.38 -19.80
C VAL A 107 -1.34 -6.69 -20.44
N PRO A 108 -2.20 -6.62 -21.47
CA PRO A 108 -2.61 -7.80 -22.21
C PRO A 108 -1.42 -8.54 -22.82
N GLY A 109 -1.34 -9.86 -22.59
CA GLY A 109 -0.27 -10.71 -23.12
C GLY A 109 1.02 -10.74 -22.30
N GLU A 110 1.18 -9.87 -21.29
CA GLU A 110 2.29 -9.92 -20.35
C GLU A 110 2.10 -11.09 -19.36
N SER A 111 3.18 -11.81 -19.04
CA SER A 111 3.16 -12.94 -18.10
C SER A 111 3.69 -12.52 -16.73
N TYR A 112 2.90 -12.76 -15.69
CA TYR A 112 3.23 -12.41 -14.30
C TYR A 112 3.62 -13.66 -13.52
N VAL A 113 4.88 -14.08 -13.67
CA VAL A 113 5.40 -15.31 -13.07
C VAL A 113 5.80 -15.06 -11.61
N HIS A 114 5.37 -15.94 -10.70
CA HIS A 114 5.80 -15.89 -9.30
C HIS A 114 7.33 -15.89 -9.17
N GLY A 115 7.84 -15.05 -8.27
CA GLY A 115 9.27 -14.88 -8.01
C GLY A 115 9.97 -13.92 -8.98
N ALA A 116 9.32 -13.53 -10.08
CA ALA A 116 9.86 -12.52 -10.98
C ALA A 116 9.81 -11.13 -10.34
N ARG A 117 10.84 -10.32 -10.61
CA ARG A 117 10.82 -8.90 -10.26
C ARG A 117 10.02 -8.13 -11.29
N ILE A 118 9.26 -7.14 -10.84
CA ILE A 118 8.47 -6.29 -11.72
C ILE A 118 8.53 -4.84 -11.24
N ARG A 119 8.58 -3.90 -12.18
CA ARG A 119 8.36 -2.48 -11.88
C ARG A 119 6.96 -2.05 -12.30
N CYS A 120 6.24 -1.42 -11.39
CA CYS A 120 4.88 -0.95 -11.62
C CYS A 120 4.74 0.51 -11.24
N PHE A 121 3.77 1.17 -11.84
CA PHE A 121 3.34 2.52 -11.47
C PHE A 121 2.32 2.43 -10.34
N VAL A 122 2.48 3.25 -9.29
CA VAL A 122 1.55 3.31 -8.17
C VAL A 122 0.38 4.24 -8.55
N ILE A 123 -0.81 3.68 -8.72
CA ILE A 123 -2.01 4.46 -9.10
C ILE A 123 -2.87 4.88 -7.91
N GLY A 124 -2.68 4.27 -6.74
CA GLY A 124 -3.45 4.66 -5.57
C GLY A 124 -3.03 3.93 -4.30
N VAL A 125 -3.06 4.67 -3.20
CA VAL A 125 -2.73 4.17 -1.86
C VAL A 125 -3.88 4.46 -0.91
N ARG A 126 -4.53 3.39 -0.40
CA ARG A 126 -5.73 3.52 0.44
C ARG A 126 -5.74 2.52 1.59
N LYS A 127 -6.53 2.80 2.63
CA LYS A 127 -6.83 1.82 3.67
C LYS A 127 -7.95 0.89 3.20
N GLY A 128 -7.63 -0.37 2.97
CA GLY A 128 -8.59 -1.43 2.62
C GLY A 128 -9.15 -2.13 3.86
N MET A 129 -9.97 -3.16 3.63
CA MET A 129 -10.58 -3.95 4.72
C MET A 129 -9.58 -4.75 5.55
N LYS A 130 -8.39 -5.03 5.00
CA LYS A 130 -7.35 -5.85 5.62
C LYS A 130 -6.07 -5.06 5.93
N GLY A 131 -6.17 -3.73 5.99
CA GLY A 131 -5.02 -2.83 6.20
C GLY A 131 -4.67 -2.03 4.94
N PRO A 132 -3.46 -1.49 4.82
CA PRO A 132 -3.03 -0.68 3.69
C PRO A 132 -3.10 -1.48 2.38
N SER A 133 -3.62 -0.84 1.35
CA SER A 133 -3.81 -1.43 0.03
C SER A 133 -3.23 -0.48 -1.00
N ILE A 134 -2.18 -0.96 -1.68
CA ILE A 134 -1.49 -0.23 -2.73
C ILE A 134 -1.90 -0.86 -4.05
N THR A 135 -2.46 -0.04 -4.94
CA THR A 135 -2.85 -0.48 -6.27
C THR A 135 -1.76 -0.07 -7.25
N LEU A 136 -1.29 -1.07 -7.99
CA LEU A 136 -0.25 -0.94 -8.99
C LEU A 136 -0.85 -1.00 -10.40
N SER A 137 -0.11 -0.47 -11.36
CA SER A 137 -0.41 -0.58 -12.78
C SER A 137 0.82 -0.84 -13.62
N ARG A 138 0.65 -1.73 -14.59
CA ARG A 138 1.60 -1.98 -15.68
C ARG A 138 1.15 -1.37 -16.99
N SER A 139 -0.15 -1.16 -17.19
CA SER A 139 -0.70 -0.57 -18.41
C SER A 139 -0.70 0.97 -18.42
N HIS A 140 -0.62 1.62 -17.25
CA HIS A 140 -0.73 3.08 -17.15
C HIS A 140 0.38 3.82 -17.94
N PRO A 141 0.06 4.87 -18.72
CA PRO A 141 1.05 5.59 -19.54
C PRO A 141 2.21 6.16 -18.72
N ASN A 142 1.95 6.70 -17.53
CA ASN A 142 3.00 7.30 -16.69
C ASN A 142 4.11 6.30 -16.27
N LEU A 143 3.88 4.99 -16.37
CA LEU A 143 4.96 4.02 -16.20
C LEU A 143 6.11 4.29 -17.17
N VAL A 144 5.81 4.48 -18.46
CA VAL A 144 6.80 4.80 -19.50
C VAL A 144 7.52 6.11 -19.16
N ARG A 145 6.77 7.12 -18.74
CA ARG A 145 7.32 8.44 -18.36
C ARG A 145 8.33 8.30 -17.20
N LYS A 146 8.02 7.49 -16.20
CA LYS A 146 8.89 7.21 -15.04
C LYS A 146 10.07 6.34 -15.41
N LEU A 147 9.91 5.35 -16.29
CA LEU A 147 11.01 4.54 -16.80
C LEU A 147 12.03 5.39 -17.57
N PHE A 148 11.56 6.30 -18.42
CA PHE A 148 12.45 7.25 -19.07
C PHE A 148 13.16 8.17 -18.07
N ALA A 149 12.49 8.63 -17.02
CA ALA A 149 13.14 9.43 -15.98
C ALA A 149 14.21 8.64 -15.20
N LEU A 150 14.04 7.33 -15.00
CA LEU A 150 15.05 6.48 -14.38
C LEU A 150 16.27 6.24 -15.30
N GLU A 151 16.04 6.07 -16.59
CA GLU A 151 17.06 5.67 -17.56
C GLU A 151 17.80 6.86 -18.20
N VAL A 152 17.14 8.02 -18.29
CA VAL A 152 17.64 9.22 -18.97
C VAL A 152 17.82 10.35 -17.95
N PRO A 153 19.06 10.67 -17.55
CA PRO A 153 19.35 11.73 -16.57
C PRO A 153 18.75 13.09 -16.96
N GLU A 154 18.77 13.42 -18.25
CA GLU A 154 18.23 14.67 -18.79
C GLU A 154 16.69 14.75 -18.63
N VAL A 155 15.99 13.62 -18.54
CA VAL A 155 14.56 13.59 -18.23
C VAL A 155 14.32 13.74 -16.74
N ALA A 156 15.22 13.21 -15.89
CA ALA A 156 15.13 13.34 -14.44
C ALA A 156 15.36 14.77 -13.96
N ASP A 157 16.33 15.47 -14.54
CA ASP A 157 16.69 16.84 -14.15
C ASP A 157 15.88 17.95 -14.87
N GLY A 158 15.04 17.55 -15.84
CA GLY A 158 14.16 18.45 -16.59
C GLY A 158 14.81 19.18 -17.77
N THR A 159 16.06 18.86 -18.12
CA THR A 159 16.73 19.32 -19.34
C THR A 159 15.99 18.84 -20.60
N VAL A 160 15.36 17.68 -20.53
CA VAL A 160 14.49 17.10 -21.56
C VAL A 160 13.13 16.77 -20.94
N GLU A 161 12.07 17.34 -21.50
CA GLU A 161 10.70 17.12 -21.04
C GLU A 161 9.93 16.19 -22.00
N ILE A 162 9.18 15.23 -21.46
CA ILE A 162 8.20 14.43 -22.21
C ILE A 162 6.90 15.24 -22.36
N ARG A 163 6.72 15.91 -23.49
CA ARG A 163 5.57 16.79 -23.77
C ARG A 163 4.27 16.03 -24.00
N ALA A 164 4.34 14.88 -24.65
CA ALA A 164 3.18 14.05 -24.92
C ALA A 164 3.57 12.56 -24.93
N LEU A 165 2.63 11.72 -24.53
CA LEU A 165 2.78 10.27 -24.50
C LEU A 165 1.46 9.62 -24.90
N ALA A 166 1.51 8.73 -25.88
CA ALA A 166 0.40 7.87 -26.25
C ALA A 166 0.86 6.41 -26.16
N ARG A 167 0.13 5.59 -25.41
CA ARG A 167 0.50 4.22 -25.09
C ARG A 167 -0.64 3.26 -25.42
N GLU A 168 -0.34 2.26 -26.24
CA GLU A 168 -1.12 1.03 -26.41
C GLU A 168 -0.34 -0.07 -25.69
N ALA A 169 -0.66 -0.30 -24.42
CA ALA A 169 0.16 -1.11 -23.54
C ALA A 169 0.35 -2.54 -24.09
N GLY A 170 1.60 -3.02 -24.11
CA GLY A 170 1.98 -4.32 -24.67
C GLY A 170 2.09 -4.36 -26.19
N HIS A 171 1.90 -3.23 -26.87
CA HIS A 171 2.00 -3.14 -28.33
C HIS A 171 2.95 -2.04 -28.79
N ARG A 172 2.69 -0.78 -28.40
CA ARG A 172 3.55 0.36 -28.76
C ARG A 172 3.35 1.57 -27.86
N SER A 173 4.44 2.29 -27.63
CA SER A 173 4.42 3.62 -27.03
C SER A 173 5.02 4.67 -27.95
N LYS A 174 4.34 5.82 -28.11
CA LYS A 174 4.83 6.99 -28.83
C LYS A 174 5.06 8.13 -27.86
N VAL A 175 6.29 8.64 -27.85
CA VAL A 175 6.74 9.67 -26.91
C VAL A 175 7.22 10.90 -27.68
N ALA A 176 6.71 12.07 -27.33
CA ALA A 176 7.19 13.36 -27.83
C ALA A 176 8.05 14.03 -26.75
N VAL A 177 9.28 14.38 -27.10
CA VAL A 177 10.26 14.97 -26.18
C VAL A 177 10.75 16.33 -26.68
N HIS A 178 11.07 17.21 -25.74
CA HIS A 178 11.54 18.57 -26.02
C HIS A 178 12.68 18.95 -25.08
N ALA A 179 13.74 19.58 -25.60
CA ALA A 179 14.83 20.08 -24.78
C ALA A 179 14.47 21.47 -24.24
N THR A 180 14.61 21.67 -22.93
CA THR A 180 14.41 22.96 -22.26
C THR A 180 15.66 23.83 -22.30
N VAL A 181 16.84 23.22 -22.53
CA VAL A 181 18.14 23.87 -22.60
C VAL A 181 18.66 23.89 -24.04
N ALA A 182 19.17 25.05 -24.46
CA ALA A 182 19.75 25.23 -25.78
C ALA A 182 20.98 24.34 -25.99
N GLY A 183 21.09 23.75 -27.19
CA GLY A 183 22.20 22.86 -27.55
C GLY A 183 22.01 21.39 -27.14
N VAL A 184 20.96 21.06 -26.38
CA VAL A 184 20.65 19.68 -26.01
C VAL A 184 19.76 19.02 -27.08
N ASN A 185 20.15 17.83 -27.54
CA ASN A 185 19.33 17.03 -28.44
C ASN A 185 18.42 16.07 -27.64
N ALA A 186 17.15 16.44 -27.49
CA ALA A 186 16.17 15.64 -26.72
C ALA A 186 16.01 14.20 -27.23
N LYS A 187 15.89 14.01 -28.56
CA LYS A 187 15.78 12.66 -29.15
C LYS A 187 17.05 11.85 -28.88
N GLY A 188 18.22 12.46 -29.07
CA GLY A 188 19.52 11.83 -28.83
C GLY A 188 19.69 11.40 -27.38
N ALA A 189 19.32 12.26 -26.43
CA ALA A 189 19.37 11.98 -25.00
C ALA A 189 18.50 10.76 -24.60
N CYS A 190 17.27 10.69 -25.12
CA CYS A 190 16.36 9.57 -24.82
C CYS A 190 16.75 8.26 -25.50
N ILE A 191 17.39 8.31 -26.68
CA ILE A 191 17.89 7.10 -27.37
C ILE A 191 19.15 6.57 -26.67
N GLY A 192 20.07 7.47 -26.30
CA GLY A 192 21.36 7.14 -25.72
C GLY A 192 22.34 6.50 -26.73
N PRO A 193 23.59 6.24 -26.32
CA PRO A 193 24.60 5.60 -27.15
C PRO A 193 24.09 4.28 -27.73
N MET A 194 24.15 4.13 -29.06
CA MET A 194 23.69 2.93 -29.78
C MET A 194 22.24 2.52 -29.48
N GLY A 195 21.38 3.41 -28.95
CA GLY A 195 20.02 3.08 -28.55
C GLY A 195 19.88 2.39 -27.20
N GLN A 196 20.93 2.38 -26.36
CA GLN A 196 20.92 1.62 -25.10
C GLN A 196 19.79 2.02 -24.15
N ARG A 197 19.51 3.32 -24.02
CA ARG A 197 18.55 3.84 -23.02
C ARG A 197 17.13 3.47 -23.41
N VAL A 198 16.74 3.77 -24.65
CA VAL A 198 15.40 3.37 -25.14
C VAL A 198 15.21 1.86 -25.13
N ARG A 199 16.24 1.06 -25.46
CA ARG A 199 16.16 -0.40 -25.39
C ARG A 199 16.00 -0.91 -23.96
N ALA A 200 16.62 -0.29 -22.96
CA ALA A 200 16.42 -0.65 -21.57
C ALA A 200 14.96 -0.42 -21.13
N VAL A 201 14.37 0.71 -21.54
CA VAL A 201 12.93 0.98 -21.31
C VAL A 201 12.05 -0.06 -22.05
N MET A 202 12.33 -0.34 -23.32
CA MET A 202 11.58 -1.36 -24.09
C MET A 202 11.68 -2.75 -23.46
N ALA A 203 12.86 -3.13 -22.94
CA ALA A 203 13.06 -4.40 -22.28
C ALA A 203 12.22 -4.53 -21.00
N GLU A 204 12.14 -3.48 -20.19
CA GLU A 204 11.26 -3.43 -19.01
C GLU A 204 9.76 -3.49 -19.37
N LEU A 205 9.40 -3.11 -20.60
CA LEU A 205 8.04 -3.20 -21.15
C LEU A 205 7.83 -4.45 -22.01
N HIS A 206 8.73 -5.43 -21.95
CA HIS A 206 8.65 -6.70 -22.69
C HIS A 206 8.52 -6.56 -24.22
N GLY A 207 9.15 -5.53 -24.80
CA GLY A 207 9.22 -5.33 -26.25
C GLY A 207 8.22 -4.33 -26.83
N GLU A 208 7.45 -3.63 -25.98
CA GLU A 208 6.63 -2.46 -26.35
C GLU A 208 7.45 -1.29 -26.93
#